data_AF-A0A2U2RWA4-F1
#
_entry.id   AF-A0A2U2RWA4-F1
#
_cell.length_a   1.000
_cell.length_b   1.000
_cell.length_c   1.000
_cell.angle_alpha   90.00
_cell.angle_beta   90.00
_cell.angle_gamma   90.00
#
_symmetry.space_group_name_H-M   'P 1'
#
loop_
_entity.id
_entity.type
_entity.pdbx_description
1 polymer ?
#
loop_
_entity_poly.entity_id
_entity_poly.type
_entity_poly.pdbx_seq_one_letter_code
_entity_poly.pdbx_strand_id
1 'polypeptide(L)'
;MKNLANGMFPNLTQEVEKELSFILGTVSHHIHPDIVKYLVEANISLKEDFGQYSHEKLNIHEFFFDNSDCVFPGVRRPVNKETSGSKWKNNIYKDGTILNDNTYPRHIWSFLVNGKPYSSSNWKITGLNAFELAHIFGHKTDETGLEKMSFLNFEENKNPYSLFTSASNVVLIPKGLTKPTDKNNSIKLCYYQRHLDLFGENFFHMSGFKKELVPSWYKDIKWLDPILPLDWKKNIDLLIDYRERHLKLKYGGSPNTKIQFISKKDEKQKNIFSTSGDGEHSATRFFVNEKIYQKLIDCSNSNFILKVTPNKGKHPKGIYIIPNKVIVRYIEKKRSAYNWQQNKTYHQDGIPKDLRDYFSFR
;
A
#
# COMPACT_ATOMS: atom_id res chain seq x y z
N MET A 1 34.88 -9.56 -38.91
CA MET A 1 35.08 -10.92 -38.37
C MET A 1 36.52 -11.04 -37.88
N LYS A 2 36.75 -11.00 -36.55
CA LYS A 2 38.07 -11.25 -35.97
C LYS A 2 38.28 -12.77 -35.88
N ASN A 3 39.43 -13.24 -36.35
CA ASN A 3 39.80 -14.66 -36.42
C ASN A 3 39.67 -15.34 -35.04
N LEU A 4 38.83 -16.38 -34.98
CA LEU A 4 38.71 -17.33 -33.88
C LEU A 4 39.94 -18.26 -33.87
N ALA A 5 41.10 -17.72 -33.52
CA ALA A 5 42.34 -18.50 -33.56
C ALA A 5 42.46 -19.55 -32.43
N ASN A 6 41.58 -19.58 -31.43
CA ASN A 6 41.70 -20.46 -30.26
C ASN A 6 40.39 -21.14 -29.79
N GLY A 7 39.31 -21.13 -30.59
CA GLY A 7 38.05 -21.79 -30.20
C GLY A 7 37.38 -21.25 -28.93
N MET A 8 37.86 -20.15 -28.36
CA MET A 8 37.27 -19.51 -27.18
C MET A 8 36.18 -18.53 -27.61
N PHE A 9 34.98 -18.69 -27.06
CA PHE A 9 33.89 -17.74 -27.22
C PHE A 9 34.23 -16.43 -26.49
N PRO A 10 33.94 -15.26 -27.09
CA PRO A 10 34.15 -13.98 -26.42
C PRO A 10 33.22 -13.85 -25.20
N ASN A 11 33.75 -13.33 -24.09
CA ASN A 11 32.94 -12.97 -22.93
C ASN A 11 32.29 -11.60 -23.18
N LEU A 12 30.98 -11.60 -23.41
CA LEU A 12 30.18 -10.39 -23.70
C LEU A 12 29.39 -9.89 -22.48
N THR A 13 29.66 -10.41 -21.27
CA THR A 13 28.85 -10.11 -20.07
C THR A 13 28.70 -8.62 -19.80
N GLN A 14 29.78 -7.82 -19.91
CA GLN A 14 29.72 -6.38 -19.64
C GLN A 14 28.87 -5.61 -20.66
N GLU A 15 28.93 -5.99 -21.94
CA GLU A 15 28.13 -5.37 -23.00
C GLU A 15 26.64 -5.69 -22.78
N VAL A 16 26.33 -6.95 -22.48
CA VAL A 16 24.96 -7.40 -22.17
C VAL A 16 24.42 -6.70 -20.91
N GLU A 17 25.23 -6.56 -19.85
CA GLU A 17 24.85 -5.84 -18.63
C GLU A 17 24.48 -4.37 -18.90
N LYS A 18 25.27 -3.71 -19.75
CA LYS A 18 25.02 -2.34 -20.16
C LYS A 18 23.70 -2.23 -20.94
N GLU A 19 23.50 -3.07 -21.94
CA GLU A 19 22.26 -3.08 -22.74
C GLU A 19 21.02 -3.39 -21.89
N LEU A 20 21.11 -4.39 -21.02
CA LEU A 20 20.04 -4.71 -20.08
C LEU A 20 19.73 -3.54 -19.15
N SER A 21 20.74 -2.84 -18.64
CA SER A 21 20.54 -1.66 -17.80
C SER A 21 19.85 -0.51 -18.54
N PHE A 22 20.18 -0.31 -19.82
CA PHE A 22 19.51 0.69 -20.66
C PHE A 22 18.03 0.36 -20.84
N ILE A 23 17.71 -0.91 -21.14
CA ILE A 23 16.33 -1.39 -21.26
C ILE A 23 15.61 -1.20 -19.93
N LEU A 24 16.18 -1.72 -18.85
CA LEU A 24 15.60 -1.67 -17.51
C LEU A 24 15.34 -0.24 -17.03
N GLY A 25 16.26 0.69 -17.29
CA GLY A 25 16.09 2.09 -16.94
C GLY A 25 14.82 2.71 -17.52
N THR A 26 14.48 2.35 -18.77
CA THR A 26 13.31 2.91 -19.48
C THR A 26 11.97 2.29 -19.09
N VAL A 27 11.98 1.14 -18.41
CA VAL A 27 10.75 0.37 -18.11
C VAL A 27 10.50 0.16 -16.62
N SER A 28 11.42 0.58 -15.76
CA SER A 28 11.30 0.37 -14.32
C SER A 28 10.62 1.54 -13.65
N HIS A 29 9.54 1.24 -12.92
CA HIS A 29 8.77 2.26 -12.22
C HIS A 29 9.18 2.31 -10.76
N HIS A 30 9.73 3.46 -10.35
CA HIS A 30 10.03 3.80 -8.97
C HIS A 30 8.86 4.57 -8.34
N ILE A 31 8.73 4.52 -7.01
CA ILE A 31 7.81 5.39 -6.27
C ILE A 31 8.31 6.84 -6.36
N HIS A 32 7.39 7.80 -6.49
CA HIS A 32 7.74 9.21 -6.54
C HIS A 32 8.31 9.72 -5.20
N PRO A 33 9.38 10.56 -5.20
CA PRO A 33 9.98 11.10 -3.98
C PRO A 33 8.99 11.77 -3.02
N ASP A 34 8.02 12.53 -3.52
CA ASP A 34 6.97 13.16 -2.67
C ASP A 34 6.11 12.14 -1.91
N ILE A 35 5.82 10.98 -2.52
CA ILE A 35 5.08 9.90 -1.85
C ILE A 35 5.94 9.31 -0.73
N VAL A 36 7.23 9.08 -0.98
CA VAL A 36 8.19 8.58 0.02
C VAL A 36 8.28 9.56 1.18
N LYS A 37 8.50 10.85 0.90
CA LYS A 37 8.56 11.91 1.92
C LYS A 37 7.30 11.96 2.78
N TYR A 38 6.12 11.85 2.16
CA TYR A 38 4.85 11.85 2.89
C TYR A 38 4.71 10.63 3.81
N LEU A 39 5.16 9.45 3.38
CA LEU A 39 5.20 8.26 4.24
C LEU A 39 6.17 8.41 5.41
N VAL A 40 7.31 9.09 5.22
CA VAL A 40 8.25 9.40 6.30
C VAL A 40 7.58 10.26 7.38
N GLU A 41 6.88 11.33 6.97
CA GLU A 41 6.14 12.21 7.90
C GLU A 41 5.06 11.44 8.67
N ALA A 42 4.33 10.55 7.99
CA ALA A 42 3.35 9.68 8.62
C ALA A 42 3.99 8.69 9.61
N ASN A 43 5.17 8.17 9.30
CA ASN A 43 5.89 7.22 10.15
C ASN A 43 6.44 7.88 11.41
N ILE A 44 6.90 9.14 11.34
CA ILE A 44 7.29 9.92 12.52
C ILE A 44 6.11 10.02 13.50
N SER A 45 4.92 10.35 12.99
CA SER A 45 3.71 10.49 13.81
C SER A 45 3.21 9.15 14.38
N LEU A 46 3.34 8.06 13.62
CA LEU A 46 2.83 6.74 14.00
C LEU A 46 3.71 5.99 15.02
N LYS A 47 5.01 6.32 15.10
CA LYS A 47 6.00 5.54 15.86
C LYS A 47 5.59 5.27 17.32
N GLU A 48 5.15 6.30 18.03
CA GLU A 48 4.78 6.19 19.44
C GLU A 48 3.53 5.33 19.64
N ASP A 49 2.47 5.57 18.86
CA ASP A 49 1.23 4.80 18.91
C ASP A 49 1.47 3.32 18.55
N PHE A 50 2.28 3.06 17.51
CA PHE A 50 2.66 1.70 17.14
C PHE A 50 3.40 0.96 18.26
N GLY A 51 4.28 1.66 18.99
CA GLY A 51 4.98 1.10 20.15
C GLY A 51 4.04 0.53 21.21
N GLN A 52 2.86 1.14 21.42
CA GLN A 52 1.91 0.75 22.46
C GLN A 52 1.25 -0.61 22.22
N TYR A 53 1.17 -1.06 20.97
CA TYR A 53 0.52 -2.31 20.59
C TYR A 53 1.41 -3.29 19.82
N SER A 54 2.66 -2.92 19.60
CA SER A 54 3.67 -3.80 19.03
C SER A 54 4.11 -4.86 20.05
N HIS A 55 4.75 -5.92 19.56
CA HIS A 55 5.29 -6.95 20.46
C HIS A 55 6.49 -6.40 21.23
N GLU A 56 6.63 -6.71 22.53
CA GLU A 56 7.70 -6.18 23.40
C GLU A 56 9.12 -6.47 22.91
N LYS A 57 9.31 -7.55 22.14
CA LYS A 57 10.61 -7.92 21.54
C LYS A 57 10.84 -7.28 20.17
N LEU A 58 9.84 -6.61 19.60
CA LEU A 58 10.01 -5.90 18.33
C LEU A 58 10.90 -4.69 18.58
N ASN A 59 12.04 -4.64 17.90
CA ASN A 59 12.82 -3.42 17.86
C ASN A 59 12.16 -2.42 16.90
N ILE A 60 11.28 -1.56 17.43
CA ILE A 60 10.56 -0.55 16.63
C ILE A 60 11.51 0.42 15.90
N HIS A 61 12.72 0.62 16.42
CA HIS A 61 13.71 1.49 15.80
C HIS A 61 14.28 0.92 14.50
N GLU A 62 14.17 -0.40 14.28
CA GLU A 62 14.55 -0.99 12.98
C GLU A 62 13.55 -0.62 11.87
N PHE A 63 12.27 -0.45 12.22
CA PHE A 63 11.20 -0.14 11.28
C PHE A 63 10.87 1.34 11.20
N PHE A 64 11.13 2.11 12.26
CA PHE A 64 10.99 3.57 12.34
C PHE A 64 12.35 4.22 12.59
N PHE A 65 13.33 3.85 11.77
CA PHE A 65 14.62 4.54 11.68
C PHE A 65 14.44 5.95 11.12
N ASP A 66 15.48 6.77 11.23
CA ASP A 66 15.45 8.14 10.74
C ASP A 66 15.18 8.15 9.23
N ASN A 67 14.19 8.94 8.81
CA ASN A 67 13.67 8.95 7.44
C ASN A 67 13.10 7.61 6.94
N SER A 68 12.61 6.76 7.86
CA SER A 68 11.95 5.50 7.46
C SER A 68 10.69 5.73 6.65
N ASP A 69 10.66 5.13 5.48
CA ASP A 69 9.53 5.06 4.56
C ASP A 69 8.87 3.66 4.53
N CYS A 70 9.08 2.89 5.61
CA CYS A 70 8.50 1.57 5.79
C CYS A 70 6.97 1.65 5.69
N VAL A 71 6.39 0.98 4.69
CA VAL A 71 4.94 0.99 4.46
C VAL A 71 4.24 0.14 5.52
N PHE A 72 4.83 -0.98 5.97
CA PHE A 72 4.26 -1.79 7.05
C PHE A 72 5.34 -2.21 8.07
N PRO A 73 5.45 -1.46 9.18
CA PRO A 73 6.33 -1.79 10.30
C PRO A 73 6.05 -3.17 10.90
N GLY A 74 7.11 -3.88 11.31
CA GLY A 74 7.02 -5.23 11.89
C GLY A 74 6.76 -6.35 10.89
N VAL A 75 6.69 -6.06 9.58
CA VAL A 75 6.51 -7.07 8.52
C VAL A 75 7.86 -7.41 7.89
N ARG A 76 8.17 -8.71 7.77
CA ARG A 76 9.32 -9.19 6.98
C ARG A 76 8.91 -10.26 5.97
N ARG A 77 9.86 -10.61 5.10
CA ARG A 77 9.77 -11.79 4.24
C ARG A 77 10.35 -13.00 4.98
N PRO A 78 9.66 -14.15 5.02
CA PRO A 78 10.25 -15.36 5.57
C PRO A 78 11.42 -15.84 4.71
N VAL A 79 12.42 -16.46 5.35
CA VAL A 79 13.50 -17.17 4.65
C VAL A 79 13.02 -18.57 4.27
N ASN A 80 13.57 -19.16 3.20
CA ASN A 80 13.07 -20.45 2.66
C ASN A 80 13.08 -21.60 3.70
N LYS A 81 13.97 -21.55 4.70
CA LYS A 81 14.04 -22.52 5.79
C LYS A 81 12.80 -22.47 6.72
N GLU A 82 12.07 -21.36 6.73
CA GLU A 82 10.88 -21.14 7.59
C GLU A 82 9.57 -21.56 6.91
N THR A 83 9.57 -21.80 5.59
CA THR A 83 8.34 -21.98 4.80
C THR A 83 7.83 -23.41 4.71
N SER A 84 8.49 -24.38 5.34
CA SER A 84 8.20 -25.82 5.23
C SER A 84 7.05 -26.34 6.13
N GLY A 85 6.26 -25.47 6.78
CA GLY A 85 5.16 -25.86 7.67
C GLY A 85 3.82 -25.17 7.39
N SER A 86 2.69 -25.76 7.81
CA SER A 86 1.32 -25.31 7.52
C SER A 86 0.85 -24.03 8.24
N LYS A 87 1.66 -23.43 9.11
CA LYS A 87 1.24 -22.33 10.02
C LYS A 87 1.98 -21.00 9.83
N TRP A 88 2.72 -20.76 8.74
CA TRP A 88 3.67 -19.63 8.71
C TRP A 88 3.06 -18.24 8.45
N LYS A 89 1.84 -18.13 7.93
CA LYS A 89 1.22 -16.82 7.70
C LYS A 89 0.66 -16.26 9.00
N ASN A 90 1.07 -15.03 9.35
CA ASN A 90 0.43 -14.18 10.36
C ASN A 90 0.70 -14.50 11.85
N ASN A 91 1.90 -14.96 12.22
CA ASN A 91 2.30 -15.14 13.61
C ASN A 91 3.20 -14.01 14.12
N ILE A 92 3.15 -13.78 15.44
CA ILE A 92 4.19 -13.05 16.16
C ILE A 92 5.33 -14.03 16.46
N TYR A 93 6.56 -13.61 16.20
CA TYR A 93 7.75 -14.46 16.32
C TYR A 93 8.64 -14.07 17.50
N LYS A 94 9.50 -15.00 17.91
CA LYS A 94 10.45 -14.79 19.02
C LYS A 94 11.44 -13.65 18.76
N ASP A 95 11.71 -13.37 17.48
CA ASP A 95 12.54 -12.26 17.00
C ASP A 95 11.82 -10.89 17.08
N GLY A 96 10.59 -10.87 17.60
CA GLY A 96 9.78 -9.67 17.71
C GLY A 96 9.01 -9.30 16.45
N THR A 97 9.27 -9.94 15.30
CA THR A 97 8.53 -9.62 14.08
C THR A 97 7.06 -9.99 14.21
N ILE A 98 6.24 -9.15 13.60
CA ILE A 98 4.80 -9.18 13.72
C ILE A 98 4.19 -10.03 12.59
N LEU A 99 4.79 -10.00 11.40
CA LEU A 99 4.25 -10.61 10.19
C LEU A 99 5.31 -11.18 9.23
N ASN A 100 4.98 -12.32 8.64
CA ASN A 100 5.66 -12.91 7.48
C ASN A 100 4.70 -13.02 6.30
N ASP A 101 4.83 -12.14 5.30
CA ASP A 101 3.92 -12.14 4.15
C ASP A 101 4.46 -11.33 2.95
N ASN A 102 4.55 -12.02 1.81
CA ASN A 102 5.09 -11.48 0.56
C ASN A 102 4.21 -10.43 -0.13
N THR A 103 2.99 -10.21 0.36
CA THR A 103 2.00 -9.34 -0.28
C THR A 103 2.10 -7.89 0.17
N TYR A 104 2.65 -7.61 1.35
CA TYR A 104 2.63 -6.25 1.91
C TYR A 104 3.27 -5.17 1.04
N PRO A 105 4.43 -5.41 0.40
CA PRO A 105 5.05 -4.41 -0.44
C PRO A 105 4.19 -4.04 -1.67
N ARG A 106 3.20 -4.86 -2.03
CA ARG A 106 2.28 -4.60 -3.16
C ARG A 106 1.17 -3.62 -2.81
N HIS A 107 0.89 -3.38 -1.52
CA HIS A 107 -0.20 -2.48 -1.13
C HIS A 107 0.03 -1.06 -1.64
N ILE A 108 1.24 -0.52 -1.55
CA ILE A 108 1.53 0.85 -2.00
C ILE A 108 1.13 1.06 -3.46
N TRP A 109 1.54 0.16 -4.35
CA TRP A 109 1.20 0.19 -5.77
C TRP A 109 -0.30 0.03 -6.02
N SER A 110 -0.96 -0.89 -5.30
CA SER A 110 -2.42 -1.07 -5.42
C SER A 110 -3.18 0.19 -5.01
N PHE A 111 -2.81 0.80 -3.88
CA PHE A 111 -3.45 2.03 -3.41
C PHE A 111 -3.20 3.20 -4.36
N LEU A 112 -1.99 3.37 -4.88
CA LEU A 112 -1.70 4.43 -5.84
C LEU A 112 -2.57 4.35 -7.09
N VAL A 113 -2.87 3.14 -7.59
CA VAL A 113 -3.66 2.97 -8.82
C VAL A 113 -5.18 3.04 -8.57
N ASN A 114 -5.69 2.46 -7.48
CA ASN A 114 -7.15 2.35 -7.30
C ASN A 114 -7.66 2.61 -5.87
N GLY A 115 -6.81 3.07 -4.96
CA GLY A 115 -7.17 3.37 -3.57
C GLY A 115 -7.60 2.15 -2.75
N LYS A 116 -7.25 0.93 -3.17
CA LYS A 116 -7.65 -0.33 -2.49
C LYS A 116 -6.42 -1.16 -2.10
N PRO A 117 -6.54 -1.98 -1.04
CA PRO A 117 -5.50 -2.94 -0.70
C PRO A 117 -5.29 -3.96 -1.81
N TYR A 118 -4.06 -4.46 -1.88
CA TYR A 118 -3.68 -5.55 -2.76
C TYR A 118 -4.61 -6.77 -2.57
N SER A 119 -5.09 -7.26 -3.69
CA SER A 119 -5.61 -8.62 -3.84
C SER A 119 -5.26 -9.09 -5.24
N SER A 120 -5.16 -10.40 -5.48
CA SER A 120 -4.85 -10.93 -6.81
C SER A 120 -5.84 -10.43 -7.88
N SER A 121 -7.10 -10.23 -7.51
CA SER A 121 -8.14 -9.67 -8.38
C SER A 121 -7.90 -8.19 -8.68
N ASN A 122 -7.71 -7.36 -7.65
CA ASN A 122 -7.43 -5.93 -7.81
C ASN A 122 -6.14 -5.69 -8.62
N TRP A 123 -5.11 -6.49 -8.39
CA TRP A 123 -3.84 -6.42 -9.11
C TRP A 123 -4.01 -6.70 -10.61
N LYS A 124 -4.91 -7.62 -10.97
CA LYS A 124 -5.23 -7.92 -12.37
C LYS A 124 -6.06 -6.83 -13.03
N ILE A 125 -7.09 -6.33 -12.34
CA ILE A 125 -8.01 -5.32 -12.90
C ILE A 125 -7.28 -3.99 -13.16
N THR A 126 -6.26 -3.67 -12.37
CA THR A 126 -5.46 -2.45 -12.51
C THR A 126 -4.36 -2.54 -13.56
N GLY A 127 -4.14 -3.70 -14.19
CA GLY A 127 -3.02 -3.93 -15.10
C GLY A 127 -1.68 -4.13 -14.40
N LEU A 128 -1.61 -4.00 -13.07
CA LEU A 128 -0.39 -4.27 -12.29
C LEU A 128 0.10 -5.72 -12.44
N ASN A 129 -0.76 -6.64 -12.88
CA ASN A 129 -0.37 -8.01 -13.21
C ASN A 129 0.59 -8.12 -14.40
N ALA A 130 0.79 -7.06 -15.19
CA ALA A 130 1.83 -6.99 -16.21
C ALA A 130 3.24 -6.83 -15.62
N PHE A 131 3.33 -6.47 -14.34
CA PHE A 131 4.59 -6.18 -13.65
C PHE A 131 4.90 -7.20 -12.55
N GLU A 132 6.18 -7.29 -12.23
CA GLU A 132 6.72 -7.91 -11.04
C GLU A 132 7.26 -6.84 -10.10
N LEU A 133 7.14 -7.12 -8.79
CA LEU A 133 7.74 -6.29 -7.76
C LEU A 133 9.14 -6.83 -7.49
N ALA A 134 10.13 -5.96 -7.56
CA ALA A 134 11.51 -6.25 -7.18
C ALA A 134 11.95 -5.30 -6.05
N HIS A 135 12.87 -5.80 -5.23
CA HIS A 135 13.54 -5.01 -4.20
C HIS A 135 14.90 -4.54 -4.72
N ILE A 136 15.29 -3.31 -4.41
CA ILE A 136 16.61 -2.78 -4.80
C ILE A 136 17.68 -3.35 -3.87
N PHE A 137 17.52 -3.14 -2.57
CA PHE A 137 18.36 -3.61 -1.49
C PHE A 137 17.84 -4.92 -0.90
N GLY A 138 18.77 -5.77 -0.45
CA GLY A 138 18.49 -6.99 0.27
C GLY A 138 17.72 -6.71 1.55
N HIS A 139 16.64 -7.46 1.77
CA HIS A 139 15.79 -7.36 2.96
C HIS A 139 15.82 -8.63 3.81
N LYS A 140 16.76 -9.53 3.50
CA LYS A 140 17.12 -10.70 4.29
C LYS A 140 18.61 -10.64 4.58
N THR A 141 19.02 -11.16 5.73
CA THR A 141 20.41 -11.11 6.19
C THR A 141 21.38 -11.79 5.20
N ASP A 142 20.95 -12.87 4.55
CA ASP A 142 21.71 -13.62 3.54
C ASP A 142 21.75 -12.96 2.15
N GLU A 143 21.05 -11.84 1.95
CA GLU A 143 20.98 -11.10 0.68
C GLU A 143 21.83 -9.81 0.67
N THR A 144 22.60 -9.52 1.73
CA THR A 144 23.30 -8.23 1.95
C THR A 144 24.76 -8.19 1.49
N GLY A 145 25.24 -9.22 0.78
CA GLY A 145 26.66 -9.35 0.42
C GLY A 145 27.19 -8.18 -0.44
N LEU A 146 26.39 -7.69 -1.39
CA LEU A 146 26.80 -6.56 -2.23
C LEU A 146 26.78 -5.25 -1.45
N GLU A 147 25.79 -5.06 -0.58
CA GLU A 147 25.62 -3.90 0.29
C GLU A 147 26.86 -3.74 1.19
N LYS A 148 27.33 -4.82 1.83
CA LYS A 148 28.57 -4.80 2.62
C LYS A 148 29.80 -4.32 1.86
N MET A 149 29.89 -4.65 0.56
CA MET A 149 31.01 -4.21 -0.28
C MET A 149 30.85 -2.78 -0.78
N SER A 150 29.60 -2.34 -0.98
CA SER A 150 29.27 -1.11 -1.70
C SER A 150 29.12 0.12 -0.80
N PHE A 151 28.97 -0.08 0.50
CA PHE A 151 28.86 0.98 1.49
C PHE A 151 30.10 1.01 2.40
N LEU A 152 30.54 2.20 2.79
CA LEU A 152 31.67 2.38 3.72
C LEU A 152 31.30 1.91 5.13
N ASN A 153 30.08 2.22 5.55
CA ASN A 153 29.55 1.82 6.85
C ASN A 153 28.40 0.83 6.62
N PHE A 154 28.48 -0.33 7.27
CA PHE A 154 27.43 -1.34 7.26
C PHE A 154 27.34 -1.97 8.66
N GLU A 155 26.19 -1.83 9.32
CA GLU A 155 26.01 -2.32 10.69
C GLU A 155 25.52 -3.78 10.69
N GLU A 156 26.44 -4.75 10.79
CA GLU A 156 26.11 -6.18 10.68
C GLU A 156 25.16 -6.73 11.74
N ASN A 157 25.03 -6.03 12.86
CA ASN A 157 24.14 -6.40 13.97
C ASN A 157 22.68 -5.99 13.76
N LYS A 158 22.36 -5.22 12.70
CA LYS A 158 20.99 -4.77 12.40
C LYS A 158 20.35 -5.60 11.29
N ASN A 159 19.09 -6.00 11.48
CA ASN A 159 18.38 -6.80 10.48
C ASN A 159 17.72 -5.93 9.39
N PRO A 160 17.90 -6.22 8.10
CA PRO A 160 17.38 -5.38 7.01
C PRO A 160 15.85 -5.54 6.77
N TYR A 161 15.09 -6.01 7.77
CA TYR A 161 13.70 -6.38 7.59
C TYR A 161 12.78 -5.22 7.22
N SER A 162 13.09 -4.01 7.69
CA SER A 162 12.34 -2.80 7.35
C SER A 162 12.38 -2.46 5.86
N LEU A 163 13.48 -2.82 5.17
CA LEU A 163 13.64 -2.65 3.73
C LEU A 163 12.65 -3.50 2.93
N PHE A 164 12.07 -4.55 3.52
CA PHE A 164 11.10 -5.40 2.82
C PHE A 164 9.85 -4.62 2.39
N THR A 165 9.35 -3.71 3.25
CA THR A 165 8.16 -2.90 2.95
C THR A 165 8.46 -1.42 2.77
N SER A 166 9.74 -1.02 2.73
CA SER A 166 10.16 0.33 2.36
C SER A 166 9.66 0.72 0.97
N ALA A 167 9.06 1.91 0.86
CA ALA A 167 8.47 2.41 -0.38
C ALA A 167 9.54 2.71 -1.46
N SER A 168 10.67 3.26 -1.06
CA SER A 168 11.82 3.59 -1.91
C SER A 168 12.64 2.35 -2.30
N ASN A 169 12.48 1.24 -1.56
CA ASN A 169 13.15 -0.01 -1.87
C ASN A 169 12.39 -0.91 -2.86
N VAL A 170 11.19 -0.53 -3.33
CA VAL A 170 10.41 -1.35 -4.27
C VAL A 170 10.26 -0.70 -5.63
N VAL A 171 10.40 -1.52 -6.67
CA VAL A 171 10.19 -1.12 -8.07
C VAL A 171 9.24 -2.08 -8.77
N LEU A 172 8.50 -1.57 -9.76
CA LEU A 172 7.76 -2.42 -10.70
C LEU A 172 8.55 -2.56 -12.01
N ILE A 173 8.69 -3.79 -12.47
CA ILE A 173 9.38 -4.14 -13.72
C ILE A 173 8.45 -5.01 -14.55
N PRO A 174 8.32 -4.79 -15.87
CA PRO A 174 7.52 -5.65 -16.72
C PRO A 174 7.91 -7.12 -16.58
N LYS A 175 6.91 -8.00 -16.56
CA LYS A 175 7.13 -9.45 -16.55
C LYS A 175 7.89 -9.90 -17.78
N GLY A 176 8.74 -10.92 -17.61
CA GLY A 176 9.55 -11.49 -18.67
C GLY A 176 10.90 -10.81 -18.87
N LEU A 177 11.18 -9.73 -18.13
CA LEU A 177 12.51 -9.12 -18.08
C LEU A 177 13.31 -9.62 -16.88
N THR A 178 14.64 -9.50 -16.98
CA THR A 178 15.54 -9.76 -15.84
C THR A 178 15.31 -8.73 -14.74
N LYS A 179 15.59 -9.11 -13.49
CA LYS A 179 15.45 -8.25 -12.31
C LYS A 179 16.81 -7.72 -11.87
N PRO A 180 16.85 -6.57 -11.18
CA PRO A 180 18.03 -6.06 -10.50
C PRO A 180 18.63 -7.07 -9.51
N THR A 181 17.79 -7.97 -8.99
CA THR A 181 18.15 -8.99 -8.02
C THR A 181 18.77 -10.26 -8.60
N ASP A 182 18.86 -10.40 -9.93
CA ASP A 182 19.27 -11.67 -10.58
C ASP A 182 20.80 -11.90 -10.60
N LYS A 183 21.48 -11.58 -9.48
CA LYS A 183 22.94 -11.77 -9.26
C LYS A 183 23.84 -10.98 -10.20
N ASN A 184 23.35 -9.87 -10.76
CA ASN A 184 24.14 -8.97 -11.58
C ASN A 184 24.55 -7.72 -10.80
N ASN A 185 25.79 -7.69 -10.30
CA ASN A 185 26.26 -6.61 -9.43
C ASN A 185 26.26 -5.25 -10.14
N SER A 186 26.68 -5.18 -11.41
CA SER A 186 26.72 -3.93 -12.18
C SER A 186 25.33 -3.31 -12.33
N ILE A 187 24.33 -4.13 -12.67
CA ILE A 187 22.93 -3.69 -12.77
C ILE A 187 22.42 -3.25 -11.40
N LYS A 188 22.65 -4.04 -10.35
CA LYS A 188 22.20 -3.70 -8.98
C LYS A 188 22.82 -2.40 -8.47
N LEU A 189 24.11 -2.15 -8.76
CA LEU A 189 24.79 -0.89 -8.45
C LEU A 189 24.18 0.31 -9.19
N CYS A 190 23.72 0.13 -10.43
CA CYS A 190 22.98 1.17 -11.13
C CYS A 190 21.66 1.50 -10.41
N TYR A 191 20.96 0.51 -9.85
CA TYR A 191 19.75 0.77 -9.04
C TYR A 191 20.05 1.42 -7.69
N TYR A 192 21.19 1.11 -7.06
CA TYR A 192 21.63 1.82 -5.85
C TYR A 192 21.87 3.30 -6.16
N GLN A 193 22.58 3.58 -7.24
CA GLN A 193 22.80 4.96 -7.68
C GLN A 193 21.47 5.65 -8.05
N ARG A 194 20.55 4.97 -8.73
CA ARG A 194 19.22 5.54 -9.04
C ARG A 194 18.41 5.83 -7.78
N HIS A 195 18.47 4.94 -6.78
CA HIS A 195 17.83 5.19 -5.49
C HIS A 195 18.39 6.44 -4.83
N LEU A 196 19.72 6.60 -4.79
CA LEU A 196 20.38 7.77 -4.24
C LEU A 196 20.00 9.06 -4.98
N ASP A 197 19.90 9.01 -6.31
CA ASP A 197 19.49 10.16 -7.12
C ASP A 197 18.05 10.61 -6.82
N LEU A 198 17.16 9.68 -6.44
CA LEU A 198 15.76 9.97 -6.15
C LEU A 198 15.49 10.34 -4.69
N PHE A 199 16.15 9.66 -3.75
CA PHE A 199 15.78 9.68 -2.34
C PHE A 199 16.92 10.08 -1.40
N GLY A 200 18.14 10.25 -1.93
CA GLY A 200 19.34 10.46 -1.15
C GLY A 200 19.79 9.19 -0.41
N GLU A 201 20.70 9.37 0.54
CA GLU A 201 21.29 8.29 1.34
C GLU A 201 20.42 7.96 2.57
N ASN A 202 19.16 7.61 2.32
CA ASN A 202 18.18 7.27 3.35
C ASN A 202 18.09 5.75 3.53
N PHE A 203 19.15 5.14 4.04
CA PHE A 203 19.19 3.70 4.28
C PHE A 203 19.05 3.35 5.74
N PHE A 204 18.33 2.27 6.00
CA PHE A 204 18.49 1.57 7.26
C PHE A 204 19.88 0.94 7.30
N HIS A 205 20.65 1.14 8.37
CA HIS A 205 21.90 0.45 8.72
C HIS A 205 23.13 0.52 7.79
N MET A 206 23.10 1.36 6.75
CA MET A 206 24.23 1.51 5.82
C MET A 206 24.41 2.96 5.38
N SER A 207 25.66 3.38 5.13
CA SER A 207 25.98 4.72 4.63
C SER A 207 27.36 4.79 3.98
N GLY A 208 27.63 5.89 3.27
CA GLY A 208 28.84 6.09 2.49
C GLY A 208 28.87 5.22 1.25
N PHE A 209 27.88 5.35 0.36
CA PHE A 209 27.89 4.61 -0.91
C PHE A 209 29.13 4.94 -1.76
N LYS A 210 29.84 3.89 -2.19
CA LYS A 210 31.05 3.96 -3.01
C LYS A 210 30.69 4.19 -4.48
N LYS A 211 30.55 5.46 -4.87
CA LYS A 211 30.18 5.87 -6.24
C LYS A 211 31.15 5.36 -7.30
N GLU A 212 32.40 5.10 -6.95
CA GLU A 212 33.42 4.52 -7.83
C GLU A 212 33.11 3.09 -8.29
N LEU A 213 32.21 2.37 -7.61
CA LEU A 213 31.75 1.05 -8.03
C LEU A 213 30.68 1.13 -9.12
N VAL A 214 30.03 2.28 -9.29
CA VAL A 214 28.97 2.45 -10.29
C VAL A 214 29.60 2.39 -11.70
N PRO A 215 29.07 1.57 -12.62
CA PRO A 215 29.58 1.51 -13.98
C PRO A 215 29.62 2.89 -14.65
N SER A 216 30.69 3.17 -15.39
CA SER A 216 30.91 4.49 -16.03
C SER A 216 29.82 4.88 -17.04
N TRP A 217 29.09 3.89 -17.56
CA TRP A 217 27.95 4.06 -18.47
C TRP A 217 26.62 4.33 -17.75
N TYR A 218 26.59 4.40 -16.41
CA TYR A 218 25.36 4.70 -15.65
C TYR A 218 24.69 6.00 -16.11
N LYS A 219 25.50 7.04 -16.34
CA LYS A 219 25.06 8.36 -16.82
C LYS A 219 24.32 8.32 -18.17
N ASP A 220 24.51 7.24 -18.94
CA ASP A 220 23.89 7.06 -20.25
C ASP A 220 22.54 6.32 -20.14
N ILE A 221 22.21 5.76 -18.96
CA ILE A 221 20.90 5.13 -18.73
C ILE A 221 19.82 6.20 -18.73
N LYS A 222 18.82 6.03 -19.60
CA LYS A 222 17.60 6.84 -19.60
C LYS A 222 16.59 6.28 -18.60
N TRP A 223 16.70 6.72 -17.36
CA TRP A 223 15.74 6.33 -16.33
C TRP A 223 14.37 6.94 -16.60
N LEU A 224 13.32 6.13 -16.44
CA LEU A 224 11.96 6.62 -16.39
C LEU A 224 11.79 7.50 -15.14
N ASP A 225 11.20 8.67 -15.32
CA ASP A 225 10.87 9.54 -14.20
C ASP A 225 9.70 8.95 -13.41
N PRO A 226 9.78 8.94 -12.06
CA PRO A 226 8.67 8.49 -11.23
C PRO A 226 7.40 9.28 -11.54
N ILE A 227 6.26 8.59 -11.61
CA ILE A 227 4.97 9.23 -11.87
C ILE A 227 4.35 9.65 -10.53
N LEU A 228 3.85 10.88 -10.45
CA LEU A 228 3.03 11.38 -9.35
C LEU A 228 1.55 11.45 -9.77
N PRO A 229 0.71 10.45 -9.43
CA PRO A 229 -0.72 10.47 -9.79
C PRO A 229 -1.46 11.65 -9.17
N LEU A 230 -2.45 12.25 -9.85
CA LEU A 230 -3.18 13.42 -9.33
C LEU A 230 -3.79 13.20 -7.92
N ASP A 231 -4.37 12.02 -7.68
CA ASP A 231 -5.00 11.65 -6.41
C ASP A 231 -4.04 10.93 -5.43
N TRP A 232 -2.72 11.02 -5.64
CA TRP A 232 -1.73 10.24 -4.88
C TRP A 232 -1.88 10.44 -3.37
N LYS A 233 -2.06 11.68 -2.90
CA LYS A 233 -2.09 11.99 -1.46
C LYS A 233 -3.26 11.29 -0.79
N LYS A 234 -4.47 11.44 -1.36
CA LYS A 234 -5.68 10.75 -0.92
C LYS A 234 -5.49 9.22 -0.91
N ASN A 235 -4.86 8.67 -1.94
CA ASN A 235 -4.63 7.24 -2.03
C ASN A 235 -3.62 6.72 -0.99
N ILE A 236 -2.61 7.53 -0.65
CA ILE A 236 -1.66 7.22 0.42
C ILE A 236 -2.29 7.40 1.80
N ASP A 237 -3.19 8.36 2.01
CA ASP A 237 -3.99 8.47 3.24
C ASP A 237 -4.81 7.18 3.46
N LEU A 238 -5.46 6.68 2.42
CA LEU A 238 -6.20 5.40 2.47
C LEU A 238 -5.29 4.21 2.80
N LEU A 239 -4.05 4.20 2.32
CA LEU A 239 -3.04 3.19 2.65
C LEU A 239 -2.64 3.26 4.12
N ILE A 240 -2.37 4.46 4.64
CA ILE A 240 -2.01 4.72 6.04
C ILE A 240 -3.14 4.27 6.96
N ASP A 241 -4.38 4.68 6.68
CA ASP A 241 -5.58 4.27 7.41
C ASP A 241 -5.79 2.75 7.40
N TYR A 242 -5.55 2.12 6.25
CA TYR A 242 -5.63 0.67 6.12
C TYR A 242 -4.57 -0.02 6.98
N ARG A 243 -3.32 0.42 6.88
CA ARG A 243 -2.17 -0.09 7.62
C ARG A 243 -2.41 -0.06 9.12
N GLU A 244 -2.79 1.10 9.66
CA GLU A 244 -2.94 1.27 11.11
C GLU A 244 -4.05 0.38 11.65
N ARG A 245 -5.23 0.40 11.01
CA ARG A 245 -6.34 -0.48 11.39
C ARG A 245 -5.95 -1.95 11.31
N HIS A 246 -5.26 -2.33 10.24
CA HIS A 246 -4.83 -3.70 10.03
C HIS A 246 -3.86 -4.18 11.11
N LEU A 247 -2.86 -3.37 11.48
CA LEU A 247 -1.90 -3.70 12.53
C LEU A 247 -2.58 -3.71 13.91
N LYS A 248 -3.41 -2.72 14.25
CA LYS A 248 -4.14 -2.66 15.52
C LYS A 248 -5.09 -3.83 15.71
N LEU A 249 -5.93 -4.13 14.71
CA LEU A 249 -6.88 -5.26 14.77
C LEU A 249 -6.18 -6.60 14.98
N LYS A 250 -4.98 -6.73 14.43
CA LYS A 250 -4.24 -7.97 14.45
C LYS A 250 -3.38 -8.13 15.71
N TYR A 251 -2.84 -7.04 16.25
CA TYR A 251 -1.79 -7.10 17.28
C TYR A 251 -2.06 -6.30 18.57
N GLY A 252 -2.92 -5.28 18.56
CA GLY A 252 -3.26 -4.53 19.78
C GLY A 252 -4.25 -5.21 20.72
N GLY A 253 -4.15 -6.54 20.83
CA GLY A 253 -5.14 -7.37 21.50
C GLY A 253 -5.24 -7.15 23.00
N SER A 254 -6.47 -7.03 23.48
CA SER A 254 -6.96 -7.87 24.58
C SER A 254 -8.13 -8.70 24.05
N PRO A 255 -8.43 -9.90 24.56
CA PRO A 255 -9.63 -10.67 24.21
C PRO A 255 -10.92 -9.89 24.54
N ASN A 256 -10.92 -9.11 25.62
CA ASN A 256 -11.99 -8.15 25.93
C ASN A 256 -11.99 -6.97 24.98
N THR A 257 -10.87 -6.63 24.34
CA THR A 257 -10.78 -5.64 23.24
C THR A 257 -11.15 -6.25 21.90
N LYS A 258 -11.01 -7.56 21.68
CA LYS A 258 -11.52 -8.28 20.50
C LYS A 258 -13.02 -8.48 20.59
N ILE A 259 -13.55 -8.88 21.74
CA ILE A 259 -15.00 -8.92 22.00
C ILE A 259 -15.54 -7.51 22.10
N GLN A 260 -14.84 -6.55 22.72
CA GLN A 260 -15.24 -5.16 22.59
C GLN A 260 -15.03 -4.63 21.19
N PHE A 261 -14.13 -5.05 20.28
CA PHE A 261 -14.03 -4.57 18.88
C PHE A 261 -14.93 -5.34 17.91
N ILE A 262 -15.42 -6.52 18.31
CA ILE A 262 -16.42 -7.34 17.61
C ILE A 262 -17.82 -6.91 18.06
N SER A 263 -18.03 -6.64 19.35
CA SER A 263 -19.21 -5.99 19.92
C SER A 263 -19.23 -4.48 19.67
N LYS A 264 -18.07 -3.80 19.59
CA LYS A 264 -17.82 -2.49 18.93
C LYS A 264 -17.61 -2.65 17.42
N LYS A 265 -17.76 -3.82 16.82
CA LYS A 265 -18.04 -3.92 15.37
C LYS A 265 -19.54 -3.73 15.21
N ASP A 266 -20.32 -4.36 16.09
CA ASP A 266 -21.77 -4.15 16.17
C ASP A 266 -22.21 -2.86 16.89
N GLU A 267 -21.33 -2.20 17.66
CA GLU A 267 -21.54 -0.92 18.34
C GLU A 267 -20.59 0.21 17.88
N LYS A 268 -19.48 -0.05 17.18
CA LYS A 268 -18.47 0.97 16.75
C LYS A 268 -18.10 0.90 15.25
N GLN A 269 -18.56 -0.09 14.47
CA GLN A 269 -19.08 0.25 13.12
C GLN A 269 -20.46 0.94 13.23
N LYS A 270 -21.06 0.91 14.43
CA LYS A 270 -22.17 1.74 14.92
C LYS A 270 -21.74 2.97 15.75
N ASN A 271 -20.45 3.31 15.86
CA ASN A 271 -19.92 4.44 16.69
C ASN A 271 -18.59 5.07 16.19
N ILE A 272 -17.91 4.55 15.15
CA ILE A 272 -17.01 5.34 14.28
C ILE A 272 -17.82 5.92 13.09
N PHE A 273 -19.09 5.53 13.00
CA PHE A 273 -20.18 6.21 12.26
C PHE A 273 -21.17 6.91 13.20
N SER A 274 -20.76 7.20 14.45
CA SER A 274 -21.57 7.99 15.39
C SER A 274 -20.69 8.99 16.12
N THR A 275 -20.32 10.05 15.42
CA THR A 275 -20.58 11.36 16.01
C THR A 275 -22.07 11.41 16.33
N SER A 276 -22.41 11.96 17.50
CA SER A 276 -23.74 12.10 18.12
C SER A 276 -24.77 12.88 17.27
N GLY A 277 -24.91 12.48 16.01
CA GLY A 277 -25.48 13.24 14.92
C GLY A 277 -25.63 12.44 13.62
N ASP A 278 -25.00 11.28 13.39
CA ASP A 278 -25.16 10.56 12.11
C ASP A 278 -26.34 9.57 12.15
N GLY A 279 -27.34 9.79 11.28
CA GLY A 279 -28.56 8.99 11.25
C GLY A 279 -28.32 7.66 10.53
N GLU A 280 -28.14 6.57 11.28
CA GLU A 280 -28.41 5.22 10.75
C GLU A 280 -29.89 5.17 10.36
N HIS A 281 -30.19 5.37 9.07
CA HIS A 281 -31.56 5.35 8.57
C HIS A 281 -31.93 3.91 8.22
N SER A 282 -32.58 3.25 9.18
CA SER A 282 -33.31 2.03 8.90
C SER A 282 -34.62 2.40 8.18
N ALA A 283 -34.80 1.85 6.99
CA ALA A 283 -35.99 2.07 6.19
C ALA A 283 -36.42 0.76 5.51
N THR A 284 -37.69 0.69 5.13
CA THR A 284 -38.21 -0.42 4.33
C THR A 284 -37.85 -0.29 2.84
N ARG A 285 -37.30 0.85 2.44
CA ARG A 285 -37.00 1.25 1.05
C ARG A 285 -35.96 2.37 1.04
N PHE A 286 -35.55 2.83 -0.14
CA PHE A 286 -34.70 4.01 -0.22
C PHE A 286 -35.47 5.24 0.29
N PHE A 287 -34.90 5.95 1.26
CA PHE A 287 -35.51 7.13 1.88
C PHE A 287 -34.44 8.16 2.26
N VAL A 288 -34.70 9.43 1.95
CA VAL A 288 -33.89 10.59 2.33
C VAL A 288 -34.81 11.77 2.66
N ASN A 289 -34.38 12.66 3.55
CA ASN A 289 -35.10 13.87 3.94
C ASN A 289 -34.14 15.05 4.13
N GLU A 290 -34.68 16.25 4.37
CA GLU A 290 -33.86 17.46 4.55
C GLU A 290 -32.85 17.31 5.69
N LYS A 291 -33.23 16.68 6.80
CA LYS A 291 -32.33 16.48 7.95
C LYS A 291 -31.13 15.60 7.59
N ILE A 292 -31.32 14.56 6.78
CA ILE A 292 -30.24 13.72 6.25
C ILE A 292 -29.34 14.54 5.33
N TYR A 293 -29.95 15.31 4.42
CA TYR A 293 -29.23 16.11 3.46
C TYR A 293 -28.31 17.14 4.13
N GLN A 294 -28.82 17.90 5.12
CA GLN A 294 -28.02 18.90 5.84
C GLN A 294 -26.81 18.26 6.54
N LYS A 295 -27.00 17.11 7.20
CA LYS A 295 -25.89 16.36 7.81
C LYS A 295 -24.82 15.93 6.80
N LEU A 296 -25.23 15.52 5.60
CA LEU A 296 -24.29 15.13 4.55
C LEU A 296 -23.47 16.31 4.02
N ILE A 297 -24.05 17.52 4.02
CA ILE A 297 -23.34 18.77 3.70
C ILE A 297 -22.35 19.13 4.80
N ASP A 298 -22.79 19.07 6.07
CA ASP A 298 -21.96 19.40 7.23
C ASP A 298 -20.76 18.44 7.39
N CYS A 299 -20.94 17.18 6.98
CA CYS A 299 -19.94 16.11 7.08
C CYS A 299 -19.46 15.64 5.69
N SER A 300 -18.81 16.50 4.91
CA SER A 300 -18.40 16.20 3.52
C SER A 300 -17.51 14.95 3.32
N ASN A 301 -16.86 14.48 4.39
CA ASN A 301 -16.01 13.27 4.39
C ASN A 301 -16.77 11.98 4.74
N SER A 302 -18.05 12.04 5.16
CA SER A 302 -18.81 10.86 5.62
C SER A 302 -19.65 10.24 4.50
N ASN A 303 -19.59 8.91 4.35
CA ASN A 303 -20.45 8.20 3.39
C ASN A 303 -21.87 8.06 3.94
N PHE A 304 -22.87 8.03 3.05
CA PHE A 304 -24.25 7.70 3.42
C PHE A 304 -24.43 6.19 3.53
N ILE A 305 -24.86 5.75 4.71
CA ILE A 305 -25.15 4.34 4.99
C ILE A 305 -26.66 4.15 5.06
N LEU A 306 -27.19 3.33 4.16
CA LEU A 306 -28.61 2.97 4.12
C LEU A 306 -28.78 1.51 4.51
N LYS A 307 -29.57 1.25 5.56
CA LYS A 307 -29.94 -0.10 5.98
C LYS A 307 -31.39 -0.39 5.59
N VAL A 308 -31.57 -1.31 4.65
CA VAL A 308 -32.90 -1.67 4.14
C VAL A 308 -33.36 -3.01 4.68
N THR A 309 -34.51 -2.99 5.36
CA THR A 309 -35.26 -4.17 5.78
C THR A 309 -36.66 -4.08 5.17
N PRO A 310 -36.87 -4.61 3.95
CA PRO A 310 -38.12 -4.40 3.24
C PRO A 310 -39.27 -5.14 3.91
N ASN A 311 -40.39 -4.45 4.16
CA ASN A 311 -41.64 -5.08 4.60
C ASN A 311 -42.48 -5.55 3.40
N LYS A 312 -42.45 -4.76 2.31
CA LYS A 312 -43.07 -5.00 0.98
C LYS A 312 -42.26 -4.21 -0.06
N GLY A 313 -42.23 -4.65 -1.33
CA GLY A 313 -41.58 -3.93 -2.44
C GLY A 313 -40.37 -4.67 -3.05
N LYS A 314 -39.72 -4.02 -4.04
CA LYS A 314 -38.61 -4.60 -4.83
C LYS A 314 -37.22 -4.23 -4.33
N HIS A 315 -37.13 -3.44 -3.26
CA HIS A 315 -35.83 -3.05 -2.73
C HIS A 315 -35.14 -4.26 -2.09
N PRO A 316 -33.90 -4.61 -2.48
CA PRO A 316 -33.21 -5.71 -1.83
C PRO A 316 -32.88 -5.38 -0.37
N LYS A 317 -32.87 -6.40 0.48
CA LYS A 317 -32.43 -6.31 1.87
C LYS A 317 -30.92 -6.17 1.91
N GLY A 318 -30.40 -5.25 2.72
CA GLY A 318 -28.95 -5.08 2.84
C GLY A 318 -28.53 -3.77 3.51
N ILE A 319 -27.22 -3.60 3.61
CA ILE A 319 -26.58 -2.36 4.03
C ILE A 319 -25.81 -1.82 2.82
N TYR A 320 -26.09 -0.59 2.44
CA TYR A 320 -25.54 0.06 1.26
C TYR A 320 -24.73 1.28 1.68
N ILE A 321 -23.53 1.42 1.11
CA ILE A 321 -22.62 2.54 1.40
C ILE A 321 -22.48 3.37 0.13
N ILE A 322 -22.96 4.60 0.16
CA ILE A 322 -22.94 5.52 -0.98
C ILE A 322 -21.98 6.67 -0.65
N PRO A 323 -20.98 6.96 -1.52
CA PRO A 323 -20.06 8.06 -1.28
C PRO A 323 -20.77 9.40 -1.11
N ASN A 324 -20.32 10.25 -0.16
CA ASN A 324 -20.94 11.53 0.19
C ASN A 324 -21.33 12.37 -1.05
N LYS A 325 -20.33 12.67 -1.89
CA LYS A 325 -20.50 13.49 -3.10
C LYS A 325 -21.55 12.93 -4.06
N VAL A 326 -21.71 11.60 -4.10
CA VAL A 326 -22.68 10.93 -4.97
C VAL A 326 -24.09 11.10 -4.42
N ILE A 327 -24.29 10.83 -3.13
CA ILE A 327 -25.61 10.94 -2.51
C ILE A 327 -26.10 12.40 -2.42
N VAL A 328 -25.20 13.35 -2.12
CA VAL A 328 -25.55 14.79 -2.07
C VAL A 328 -26.03 15.26 -3.45
N ARG A 329 -25.26 14.97 -4.51
CA ARG A 329 -25.65 15.31 -5.89
C ARG A 329 -26.96 14.63 -6.29
N TYR A 330 -27.21 13.41 -5.81
CA TYR A 330 -28.47 12.73 -6.06
C TYR A 330 -29.65 13.43 -5.38
N ILE A 331 -29.51 13.79 -4.10
CA ILE A 331 -30.57 14.49 -3.35
C ILE A 331 -30.89 15.83 -3.99
N GLU A 332 -29.88 16.61 -4.38
CA GLU A 332 -30.05 17.91 -5.05
C GLU A 332 -30.97 17.81 -6.27
N LYS A 333 -30.76 16.79 -7.12
CA LYS A 333 -31.60 16.55 -8.29
C LYS A 333 -33.06 16.21 -7.94
N LYS A 334 -33.34 15.75 -6.71
CA LYS A 334 -34.68 15.40 -6.24
C LYS A 334 -35.36 16.53 -5.48
N ARG A 335 -34.66 17.62 -5.13
CA ARG A 335 -35.23 18.75 -4.37
C ARG A 335 -36.34 19.48 -5.12
N SER A 336 -36.32 19.44 -6.45
CA SER A 336 -37.38 19.98 -7.31
C SER A 336 -38.61 19.09 -7.44
N ALA A 337 -38.57 17.85 -6.94
CA ALA A 337 -39.72 16.94 -7.02
C ALA A 337 -40.83 17.37 -6.05
N TYR A 338 -42.08 17.11 -6.44
CA TYR A 338 -43.28 17.48 -5.67
C TYR A 338 -43.20 17.07 -4.19
N ASN A 339 -42.85 15.81 -3.91
CA ASN A 339 -42.76 15.30 -2.53
C ASN A 339 -41.67 15.99 -1.70
N TRP A 340 -40.57 16.44 -2.33
CA TRP A 340 -39.55 17.20 -1.61
C TRP A 340 -40.00 18.63 -1.35
N GLN A 341 -40.67 19.27 -2.31
CA GLN A 341 -41.18 20.62 -2.13
C GLN A 341 -42.19 20.69 -0.98
N GLN A 342 -43.13 19.73 -0.94
CA GLN A 342 -44.19 19.66 0.07
C GLN A 342 -43.69 19.14 1.42
N ASN A 343 -43.04 17.98 1.42
CA ASN A 343 -42.77 17.23 2.65
C ASN A 343 -41.28 17.19 3.01
N LYS A 344 -40.40 17.76 2.18
CA LYS A 344 -38.95 17.71 2.38
C LYS A 344 -38.40 16.28 2.51
N THR A 345 -39.03 15.35 1.78
CA THR A 345 -38.65 13.93 1.73
C THR A 345 -38.65 13.39 0.31
N TYR A 346 -37.85 12.35 0.08
CA TYR A 346 -37.89 11.54 -1.12
C TYR A 346 -37.76 10.06 -0.75
N HIS A 347 -38.57 9.21 -1.39
CA HIS A 347 -38.50 7.77 -1.20
C HIS A 347 -38.82 7.02 -2.50
N GLN A 348 -38.28 5.81 -2.62
CA GLN A 348 -38.50 4.94 -3.77
C GLN A 348 -38.50 3.47 -3.35
N ASP A 349 -39.50 2.70 -3.80
CA ASP A 349 -39.72 1.28 -3.43
C ASP A 349 -38.69 0.31 -4.03
N GLY A 350 -37.88 0.76 -4.98
CA GLY A 350 -36.78 0.01 -5.57
C GLY A 350 -35.52 0.86 -5.62
N ILE A 351 -34.42 0.27 -6.08
CA ILE A 351 -33.14 0.95 -6.17
C ILE A 351 -33.24 2.12 -7.17
N PRO A 352 -32.92 3.36 -6.77
CA PRO A 352 -32.85 4.48 -7.70
C PRO A 352 -31.91 4.20 -8.88
N LYS A 353 -32.37 4.48 -10.10
CA LYS A 353 -31.61 4.16 -11.32
C LYS A 353 -30.20 4.76 -11.29
N ASP A 354 -30.08 6.00 -10.84
CA ASP A 354 -28.81 6.74 -10.77
C ASP A 354 -27.86 6.25 -9.67
N LEU A 355 -28.31 5.34 -8.80
CA LEU A 355 -27.52 4.80 -7.71
C LEU A 355 -27.26 3.30 -7.83
N ARG A 356 -27.70 2.63 -8.90
CA ARG A 356 -27.64 1.15 -9.02
C ARG A 356 -26.28 0.54 -8.72
N ASP A 357 -25.20 1.17 -9.15
CA ASP A 357 -23.83 0.68 -8.96
C ASP A 357 -23.40 0.62 -7.48
N TYR A 358 -24.11 1.33 -6.60
CA TYR A 358 -23.87 1.34 -5.15
C TYR A 358 -24.75 0.35 -4.37
N PHE A 359 -25.64 -0.37 -5.08
CA PHE A 359 -26.54 -1.38 -4.51
C PHE A 359 -26.18 -2.81 -4.93
N SER A 360 -24.92 -3.04 -5.33
CA SER A 360 -24.41 -4.39 -5.56
C SER A 360 -24.38 -5.17 -4.23
N PHE A 361 -25.09 -6.30 -4.18
CA PHE A 361 -25.06 -7.24 -3.06
C PHE A 361 -23.59 -7.59 -2.75
N ARG A 362 -23.16 -7.38 -1.50
CA ARG A 362 -21.90 -7.91 -0.98
C ARG A 362 -22.18 -9.07 -0.04
#